data_AF-A0A2S0LDN1-F1
#
_entry.id   AF-A0A2S0LDN1-F1
#
_cell.length_a   1.000
_cell.length_b   1.000
_cell.length_c   1.000
_cell.angle_alpha   90.00
_cell.angle_beta   90.00
_cell.angle_gamma   90.00
#
_symmetry.space_group_name_H-M   'P 1'
#
loop_
_entity.id
_entity.type
_entity.pdbx_description
1 polymer ?
#
loop_
_entity_poly.entity_id
_entity_poly.type
_entity_poly.pdbx_seq_one_letter_code
_entity_poly.pdbx_strand_id
1 'polypeptide(L)' 'MEKVEIKESDFHLFEELFKKFKVKYQELTTKKEEPKMTKEAFFARIEKASASKEHFISNDEMEKMLLM' A
#
# COMPACT_ATOMS: atom_id res chain seq x y z
N MET A 1 28.21 -7.16 2.67
CA MET A 1 27.17 -7.96 1.99
C MET A 1 26.84 -7.23 0.70
N GLU A 2 27.18 -7.80 -0.45
CA GLU A 2 26.74 -7.28 -1.74
C GLU A 2 25.21 -7.39 -1.83
N LYS A 3 24.55 -6.28 -2.17
CA LYS A 3 23.12 -6.28 -2.46
C LYS A 3 22.98 -6.56 -3.94
N VAL A 4 22.39 -7.70 -4.28
CA VAL A 4 22.06 -8.05 -5.67
C VAL A 4 20.60 -7.68 -5.89
N GLU A 5 20.35 -6.79 -6.84
CA GLU A 5 19.00 -6.42 -7.27
C GLU A 5 18.53 -7.40 -8.36
N ILE A 6 17.35 -7.99 -8.16
CA ILE A 6 16.70 -8.86 -9.14
C ILE A 6 15.90 -7.98 -10.11
N LYS A 7 16.18 -8.10 -11.40
CA LYS A 7 15.46 -7.43 -12.48
C LYS A 7 14.44 -8.39 -13.11
N GLU A 8 13.48 -7.84 -13.86
CA GLU A 8 12.44 -8.63 -14.52
C GLU A 8 13.02 -9.66 -15.51
N SER A 9 14.13 -9.34 -16.18
CA SER A 9 14.86 -10.26 -17.05
C SER A 9 15.39 -11.52 -16.34
N ASP A 10 15.58 -11.44 -15.02
CA ASP A 10 16.12 -12.53 -14.22
C ASP A 10 15.04 -13.54 -13.82
N PHE A 11 13.75 -13.26 -14.11
CA PHE A 11 12.62 -14.11 -13.72
C PHE A 11 12.69 -15.51 -14.32
N HIS A 12 13.30 -15.66 -15.51
CA HIS A 12 13.51 -16.96 -16.14
C HIS A 12 14.33 -17.92 -15.27
N LEU A 13 15.25 -17.39 -14.43
CA LEU A 13 16.06 -18.20 -13.51
C LEU A 13 15.22 -18.83 -12.38
N PHE A 14 14.01 -18.33 -12.14
CA PHE A 14 13.14 -18.76 -11.04
C PHE A 14 11.92 -19.55 -11.53
N GLU A 15 11.79 -19.84 -12.82
CA GLU A 15 10.64 -20.57 -13.38
C GLU A 15 10.42 -21.94 -12.74
N GLU A 16 11.49 -22.70 -12.53
CA GLU A 16 11.40 -24.02 -11.86
C GLU A 16 10.95 -23.90 -10.41
N LEU A 17 11.37 -22.82 -9.72
CA LEU A 17 10.93 -22.53 -8.36
C LEU A 17 9.45 -22.14 -8.36
N PHE A 18 8.99 -21.31 -9.29
CA PHE A 18 7.57 -20.94 -9.41
C PHE A 18 6.69 -22.17 -9.68
N LYS A 19 7.15 -23.10 -10.53
CA LYS A 19 6.47 -24.39 -10.78
C LYS A 19 6.40 -25.23 -9.51
N LYS A 20 7.52 -25.36 -8.79
CA LYS A 20 7.60 -26.16 -7.55
C LYS A 20 6.70 -25.62 -6.44
N PHE A 21 6.64 -24.30 -6.29
CA PHE A 21 5.85 -23.63 -5.26
C PHE A 21 4.43 -23.27 -5.70
N LYS A 22 4.01 -23.67 -6.92
CA LYS A 22 2.70 -23.35 -7.51
C LYS A 22 2.37 -21.86 -7.43
N VAL A 23 3.38 -21.01 -7.59
CA VAL A 23 3.21 -19.56 -7.53
C VAL A 23 2.38 -19.15 -8.74
N LYS A 24 1.19 -18.60 -8.48
CA LYS A 24 0.41 -17.95 -9.54
C LYS A 24 1.09 -16.62 -9.84
N TYR A 25 1.52 -16.43 -11.08
CA TYR A 25 2.01 -15.15 -11.56
C TYR A 25 0.83 -14.18 -11.53
N GLN A 26 0.74 -13.40 -10.46
CA GLN A 26 -0.14 -12.25 -10.44
C GLN A 26 0.64 -11.19 -11.18
N GLU A 27 0.27 -10.93 -12.43
CA GLU A 27 0.76 -9.78 -13.18
C GLU A 27 0.47 -8.58 -12.29
N LEU A 28 1.51 -8.07 -11.63
CA LEU A 28 1.47 -6.81 -10.91
C LEU A 28 1.31 -5.76 -12.01
N THR A 29 0.11 -5.67 -12.55
CA THR A 29 -0.31 -4.56 -13.35
C THR A 29 -0.16 -3.38 -12.42
N THR A 30 0.98 -2.72 -12.55
CA THR A 30 1.23 -1.38 -12.08
C THR A 30 0.33 -0.47 -12.90
N LYS A 31 -0.99 -0.65 -12.78
CA LYS A 31 -1.89 0.48 -12.85
C LYS A 31 -1.50 1.32 -11.66
N LYS A 32 -0.46 2.13 -11.86
CA LYS A 32 -0.22 3.31 -11.04
C LYS A 32 -1.47 4.14 -11.25
N GLU A 33 -2.49 3.89 -10.44
CA GLU A 33 -3.50 4.91 -10.25
C GLU A 33 -2.71 6.14 -9.82
N GLU A 34 -2.80 7.20 -10.63
CA GLU A 34 -2.19 8.45 -10.22
C GLU A 34 -2.75 8.78 -8.84
N PRO A 35 -1.87 9.05 -7.86
CA PRO A 35 -2.34 9.32 -6.52
C PRO A 35 -3.26 10.53 -6.59
N LYS A 36 -4.47 10.39 -6.06
CA LYS A 36 -5.51 11.44 -6.09
C LYS A 36 -5.04 12.76 -5.47
N MET A 37 -3.93 12.75 -4.73
CA MET A 37 -3.30 13.92 -4.15
C MET A 37 -1.77 13.74 -4.03
N THR A 38 -1.04 14.85 -3.98
CA THR A 38 0.40 14.84 -3.75
C THR A 38 0.73 14.47 -2.29
N LYS A 39 1.98 14.06 -2.06
CA LYS A 39 2.49 13.72 -0.73
C LYS A 39 2.35 14.90 0.24
N GLU A 40 2.68 16.14 -0.18
CA GLU A 40 2.55 17.29 0.73
C GLU A 40 1.10 17.57 1.10
N ALA A 41 0.18 17.47 0.13
CA ALA A 41 -1.23 17.67 0.38
C ALA A 41 -1.80 16.65 1.39
N PHE A 42 -1.30 15.42 1.35
CA PHE A 42 -1.71 14.37 2.30
C PHE A 42 -1.29 14.72 3.73
N PHE A 43 -0.02 15.10 3.92
CA PHE A 43 0.48 15.46 5.24
C PHE A 43 -0.16 16.73 5.79
N ALA A 44 -0.42 17.74 4.94
CA ALA A 44 -1.13 18.95 5.36
C ALA A 44 -2.54 18.64 5.89
N ARG A 45 -3.23 17.64 5.32
CA ARG A 45 -4.55 17.19 5.79
C ARG A 45 -4.47 16.50 7.15
N ILE A 46 -3.47 15.64 7.36
CA ILE A 46 -3.22 14.99 8.65
C ILE A 46 -2.89 16.02 9.71
N GLU A 47 -1.98 16.95 9.42
CA GLU A 47 -1.56 17.97 10.37
C GLU A 47 -2.76 18.83 10.81
N LYS A 48 -3.59 19.26 9.85
CA LYS A 48 -4.83 19.99 10.13
C LYS A 48 -5.81 19.20 11.02
N ALA A 49 -5.99 17.90 10.76
CA ALA A 49 -6.85 17.04 11.58
C ALA A 49 -6.27 16.83 12.99
N SER A 50 -4.96 16.61 13.09
CA SER A 50 -4.27 16.42 14.38
C SER A 50 -4.28 17.68 15.25
N ALA A 51 -4.25 18.86 14.62
CA ALA A 51 -4.36 20.15 15.31
C ALA A 51 -5.80 20.50 15.69
N SER A 52 -6.79 19.79 15.14
CA SER A 52 -8.18 20.00 15.50
C SER A 52 -8.45 19.42 16.89
N LYS A 53 -9.11 20.19 17.76
CA LYS A 53 -9.54 19.75 19.09
C LYS A 53 -10.84 18.96 18.99
N GLU A 54 -10.87 17.94 18.15
CA GLU A 54 -12.04 17.07 18.06
C GLU A 54 -12.20 16.27 19.36
N HIS A 55 -13.46 16.05 19.73
CA HIS A 55 -13.79 15.25 20.90
C HIS A 55 -13.24 13.83 20.74
N PHE A 56 -12.75 13.25 21.84
CA PHE A 56 -12.37 11.85 21.86
C PHE A 56 -13.62 11.00 21.62
N ILE A 57 -13.67 10.31 20.48
CA ILE A 57 -14.77 9.41 20.11
C ILE A 57 -14.38 8.00 20.57
N SER A 58 -15.34 7.27 21.16
CA SER A 58 -15.12 5.87 21.55
C SER A 58 -15.07 4.95 20.32
N ASN A 59 -14.45 3.78 20.43
CA ASN A 59 -14.38 2.83 19.30
C ASN A 59 -15.77 2.44 18.77
N ASP A 60 -16.74 2.22 19.66
CA ASP A 60 -18.13 1.85 19.30
C ASP A 60 -18.84 2.99 18.53
N GLU A 61 -18.53 4.24 18.88
CA GLU A 61 -19.11 5.42 18.26
C GLU A 61 -18.44 5.72 16.92
N MET A 62 -17.13 5.50 16.81
CA MET A 62 -16.39 5.55 15.55
C MET A 62 -16.90 4.48 14.57
N GLU A 63 -17.14 3.25 15.05
CA GLU A 63 -17.66 2.14 14.25
C GLU A 63 -19.04 2.47 13.66
N LYS A 64 -19.95 3.06 14.45
CA LYS A 64 -21.26 3.54 13.96
C LYS A 64 -21.17 4.65 12.93
N MET A 65 -20.14 5.51 13.00
CA MET A 65 -19.96 6.60 12.03
C MET A 65 -19.32 6.12 10.71
N LEU A 66 -18.51 5.05 10.77
CA LEU A 66 -17.81 4.50 9.59
C LEU A 66 -18.61 3.44 8.84
N LEU A 67 -19.49 2.71 9.53
CA LEU A 67 -20.44 1.78 8.93
C LEU A 67 -21.74 2.54 8.60
N MET A 68 -21.82 3.11 7.39
CA MET A 68 -23.12 3.46 6.80
C MET A 68 -23.87 2.21 6.36
#